data_AF-R5HYR9-F1
#
_entry.id   AF-R5HYR9-F1
#
_cell.length_a   1.000
_cell.length_b   1.000
_cell.length_c   1.000
_cell.angle_alpha   90.00
_cell.angle_beta   90.00
_cell.angle_gamma   90.00
#
_symmetry.space_group_name_H-M   'P 1'
#
loop_
_entity.id
_entity.type
_entity.pdbx_description
1 polymer ?
#
loop_
_entity_poly.entity_id
_entity_poly.type
_entity_poly.pdbx_seq_one_letter_code
_entity_poly.pdbx_strand_id
1 'polypeptide(L)'
;MTGFYTVLLLMVSNVFMTFAWYGHLKLQEMKLIDNWPLIGVILFSWGIALFEYSFQVPANRIGFVDNGGPFNLVQLKVIQEVVSLTIFSLFTILVFKGQTFHWNHIAAFVCLILAVYFVFMK
;
A
#
# COMPACT_ATOMS: atom_id res chain seq x y z
N MET A 1 14.98 7.44 15.02
CA MET A 1 13.57 7.90 15.07
C MET A 1 12.98 8.14 13.68
N THR A 2 13.73 8.74 12.74
CA THR A 2 13.27 9.04 11.36
C THR A 2 12.77 7.81 10.59
N GLY A 3 13.46 6.66 10.69
CA GLY A 3 13.02 5.43 10.00
C GLY A 3 11.64 4.92 10.42
N PHE A 4 11.27 5.04 11.70
CA PHE A 4 9.95 4.63 12.17
C PHE A 4 8.84 5.53 11.57
N TYR A 5 9.07 6.84 11.55
CA TYR A 5 8.15 7.80 10.92
C TYR A 5 8.00 7.53 9.42
N THR A 6 9.08 7.22 8.70
CA THR A 6 9.02 6.82 7.30
C THR A 6 8.10 5.62 7.10
N VAL A 7 8.29 4.54 7.86
CA VAL A 7 7.46 3.34 7.74
C VAL A 7 5.99 3.64 8.07
N LEU A 8 5.72 4.44 9.11
CA LEU A 8 4.36 4.83 9.47
C LEU A 8 3.68 5.63 8.35
N LEU A 9 4.37 6.61 7.76
CA LEU A 9 3.84 7.39 6.64
C LEU A 9 3.62 6.52 5.39
N LEU A 10 4.53 5.57 5.10
CA LEU A 10 4.36 4.60 4.02
C LEU A 10 3.12 3.72 4.25
N MET A 11 2.88 3.28 5.50
CA MET A 11 1.67 2.51 5.83
C MET A 11 0.41 3.33 5.58
N VAL A 12 0.35 4.56 6.10
CA VAL A 12 -0.81 5.44 5.90
C VAL A 12 -1.05 5.70 4.41
N SER A 13 0.01 6.00 3.64
CA SER A 13 -0.08 6.20 2.21
C SER A 13 -0.65 4.98 1.47
N ASN A 14 -0.15 3.77 1.77
CA ASN A 14 -0.60 2.54 1.12
C ASN A 14 -2.05 2.17 1.46
N VAL A 15 -2.58 2.61 2.60
CA VAL A 15 -4.02 2.50 2.89
C VAL A 15 -4.80 3.33 1.87
N PHE A 16 -4.46 4.61 1.68
CA PHE A 16 -5.11 5.46 0.69
C PHE A 16 -4.95 4.92 -0.74
N MET A 17 -3.76 4.44 -1.11
CA MET A 17 -3.51 3.79 -2.40
C MET A 17 -4.49 2.62 -2.63
N THR A 18 -4.61 1.72 -1.64
CA THR A 18 -5.48 0.54 -1.72
C THR A 18 -6.95 0.95 -1.86
N PHE A 19 -7.40 1.98 -1.13
CA PHE A 19 -8.75 2.52 -1.27
C PHE A 19 -8.98 3.21 -2.62
N ALA A 20 -8.01 3.96 -3.13
CA ALA A 20 -8.11 4.61 -4.44
C ALA A 20 -8.28 3.56 -5.55
N TRP A 21 -7.58 2.43 -5.45
CA TRP A 21 -7.60 1.39 -6.48
C TRP A 21 -8.80 0.45 -6.36
N TYR A 22 -9.17 0.04 -5.14
CA TYR A 22 -10.15 -1.04 -4.94
C TYR A 22 -11.39 -0.64 -4.14
N GLY A 23 -11.38 0.52 -3.47
CA GLY A 23 -12.52 0.96 -2.65
C GLY A 23 -13.81 1.13 -3.46
N HIS A 24 -13.71 1.60 -4.70
CA HIS A 24 -14.87 1.73 -5.59
C HIS A 24 -15.51 0.38 -5.94
N LEU A 25 -14.71 -0.68 -6.12
CA LEU A 25 -15.21 -2.03 -6.38
C LEU A 25 -16.04 -2.53 -5.20
N LYS A 26 -15.61 -2.23 -3.97
CA LYS A 26 -16.38 -2.61 -2.79
C LYS A 26 -17.70 -1.84 -2.68
N LEU A 27 -17.67 -0.53 -2.96
CA LEU A 27 -18.88 0.31 -2.93
C LEU A 27 -19.93 -0.16 -3.94
N GLN A 28 -19.47 -0.66 -5.09
CA GLN A 28 -20.31 -1.31 -6.09
C GLN A 28 -20.85 -2.67 -5.60
N GLU A 29 -20.02 -3.52 -4.99
CA GLU A 29 -20.47 -4.79 -4.37
C GLU A 29 -21.54 -4.57 -3.29
N MET A 30 -21.39 -3.51 -2.49
CA MET A 30 -22.35 -3.13 -1.44
C MET A 30 -23.62 -2.46 -1.97
N LYS A 31 -23.78 -2.30 -3.30
CA LYS A 31 -24.90 -1.59 -3.95
C LYS A 31 -25.12 -0.16 -3.45
N LEU A 32 -24.09 0.44 -2.85
CA LEU A 32 -24.12 1.84 -2.44
C LEU A 32 -23.93 2.78 -3.64
N ILE A 33 -23.30 2.26 -4.70
CA ILE A 33 -23.01 2.97 -5.93
C ILE A 33 -23.33 2.03 -7.10
N ASP A 34 -24.55 2.14 -7.64
CA ASP A 34 -24.90 1.47 -8.90
C ASP A 34 -24.71 2.46 -10.07
N ASN A 35 -24.05 2.01 -11.15
CA ASN A 35 -23.83 2.75 -12.40
C ASN A 35 -23.06 4.07 -12.31
N TRP A 36 -21.98 4.13 -11.51
CA TRP A 36 -21.07 5.28 -11.64
C TRP A 36 -20.39 5.31 -13.02
N PRO A 37 -20.38 6.46 -13.71
CA PRO A 37 -19.62 6.61 -14.93
C PRO A 37 -18.13 6.42 -14.63
N LEU A 38 -17.39 5.76 -15.53
CA LEU A 38 -15.96 5.48 -15.36
C LEU A 38 -15.15 6.75 -15.01
N ILE A 39 -15.50 7.88 -15.62
CA ILE A 39 -14.90 9.19 -15.34
C ILE A 39 -15.10 9.60 -13.87
N GLY A 40 -16.29 9.36 -13.30
CA GLY A 40 -16.58 9.65 -11.89
C GLY A 40 -15.73 8.82 -10.94
N VAL A 41 -15.56 7.53 -11.25
CA VAL A 41 -14.67 6.63 -10.48
C VAL A 41 -13.22 7.13 -10.55
N ILE A 42 -12.72 7.46 -11.74
CA ILE A 42 -11.34 7.96 -11.93
C ILE A 42 -11.11 9.24 -11.12
N LEU A 43 -12.01 10.21 -11.21
CA LEU A 43 -11.88 11.48 -10.49
C LEU A 43 -11.93 11.30 -8.97
N PHE A 44 -12.78 10.40 -8.48
CA PHE A 44 -12.83 10.04 -7.07
C PHE A 44 -11.54 9.37 -6.60
N SER A 45 -11.02 8.41 -7.36
CA SER A 45 -9.74 7.75 -7.09
C SER A 45 -8.57 8.75 -7.13
N TRP A 46 -8.58 9.72 -8.03
CA TRP A 46 -7.60 10.82 -8.03
C TRP A 46 -7.68 11.69 -6.77
N GLY A 47 -8.90 11.99 -6.30
CA GLY A 47 -9.10 12.68 -5.04
C GLY A 47 -8.44 11.95 -3.86
N ILE A 48 -8.56 10.63 -3.80
CA ILE A 48 -7.90 9.81 -2.78
C ILE A 48 -6.37 9.76 -3.00
N ALA A 49 -5.92 9.63 -4.24
CA ALA A 49 -4.49 9.60 -4.58
C ALA A 49 -3.76 10.89 -4.14
N LEU A 50 -4.42 12.05 -4.14
CA LEU A 50 -3.83 13.28 -3.59
C LEU A 50 -3.47 13.14 -2.10
N PHE A 51 -4.32 12.47 -1.31
CA PHE A 51 -4.01 12.17 0.10
C PHE A 51 -2.88 11.15 0.21
N GLU A 52 -2.89 10.09 -0.62
CA GLU A 52 -1.78 9.12 -0.70
C GLU A 52 -0.43 9.83 -0.89
N TYR A 53 -0.32 10.71 -1.89
CA TYR A 53 0.90 11.44 -2.20
C TYR A 53 1.32 12.40 -1.09
N SER A 54 0.36 12.98 -0.37
CA SER A 54 0.63 13.86 0.78
C SER A 54 1.39 13.15 1.90
N PHE A 55 1.32 11.81 1.98
CA PHE A 55 2.10 11.01 2.92
C PHE A 55 3.30 10.31 2.26
N GLN A 56 3.14 9.85 1.02
CA GLN A 56 4.19 9.11 0.29
C GLN A 56 5.43 9.97 0.04
N VAL A 57 5.22 11.22 -0.41
CA VAL A 57 6.33 12.12 -0.78
C VAL A 57 7.16 12.50 0.45
N PRO A 58 6.57 12.94 1.59
CA PRO A 58 7.32 13.17 2.81
C PRO A 58 8.00 11.91 3.37
N ALA A 59 7.34 10.74 3.31
CA ALA A 59 7.92 9.49 3.79
C ALA A 59 9.25 9.17 3.10
N ASN A 60 9.24 9.21 1.76
CA ASN A 60 10.42 8.95 0.95
C ASN A 60 11.49 10.02 1.17
N ARG A 61 11.09 11.30 1.27
CA ARG A 61 12.06 12.38 1.48
C ARG A 61 12.76 12.29 2.83
N ILE A 62 12.03 11.98 3.92
CA ILE A 62 12.60 11.81 5.27
C ILE A 62 13.39 10.51 5.39
N GLY A 63 12.96 9.46 4.68
CA GLY A 63 13.59 8.15 4.74
C GLY A 63 14.86 8.02 3.90
N PHE A 64 15.02 8.84 2.86
CA PHE A 64 16.11 8.71 1.89
C PHE A 64 17.45 9.20 2.45
N VAL A 65 18.49 8.39 2.24
CA VAL A 65 19.83 8.59 2.81
C VAL A 65 20.46 9.93 2.45
N ASP A 66 20.29 10.40 1.21
CA ASP A 66 20.86 11.68 0.77
C ASP A 66 20.16 12.90 1.40
N ASN A 67 18.97 12.70 1.99
CA ASN A 67 18.25 13.73 2.76
C ASN A 67 18.46 13.59 4.28
N GLY A 68 19.41 12.76 4.72
CA GLY A 68 19.67 12.49 6.14
C GLY A 68 18.82 11.36 6.75
N GLY A 69 18.12 10.60 5.90
CA GLY A 69 17.36 9.42 6.29
C GLY A 69 18.23 8.15 6.44
N PRO A 70 17.67 7.05 6.96
CA PRO A 70 18.41 5.81 7.20
C PRO A 70 18.42 4.83 6.01
N PHE A 71 17.64 5.07 4.94
CA PHE A 71 17.40 4.10 3.89
C PHE A 71 17.89 4.58 2.52
N ASN A 72 18.48 3.67 1.73
CA ASN A 72 18.75 3.96 0.31
C ASN A 72 17.45 3.83 -0.53
N LEU A 73 17.53 4.20 -1.81
CA LEU A 73 16.37 4.20 -2.72
C LEU A 73 15.74 2.80 -2.84
N VAL A 74 16.57 1.77 -2.96
CA VAL A 74 16.14 0.38 -3.12
C VAL A 74 15.45 -0.13 -1.86
N GLN A 75 16.02 0.16 -0.70
CA GLN A 75 15.45 -0.20 0.61
C GLN A 75 14.09 0.46 0.83
N LEU A 76 13.95 1.76 0.51
CA LEU A 76 12.65 2.45 0.58
C LEU A 76 11.61 1.78 -0.31
N LYS A 77 11.99 1.43 -1.54
CA LYS A 77 11.07 0.78 -2.47
C LYS A 77 10.66 -0.60 -1.96
N VAL A 78 11.59 -1.39 -1.46
CA VAL A 78 11.32 -2.72 -0.92
C VAL A 78 10.44 -2.66 0.33
N ILE A 79 10.70 -1.73 1.24
CA ILE A 79 9.82 -1.47 2.39
C ILE A 79 8.40 -1.12 1.91
N GLN A 80 8.29 -0.26 0.89
CA GLN A 80 6.99 0.11 0.34
C GLN A 80 6.25 -1.08 -0.27
N GLU A 81 6.93 -1.97 -1.02
CA GLU A 81 6.30 -3.18 -1.58
C GLU A 81 5.77 -4.11 -0.48
N VAL A 82 6.55 -4.32 0.58
CA VAL A 82 6.13 -5.13 1.74
C VAL A 82 4.91 -4.51 2.41
N VAL A 83 4.94 -3.20 2.63
CA VAL A 83 3.82 -2.45 3.22
C VAL A 83 2.59 -2.52 2.34
N SER A 84 2.74 -2.33 1.03
CA SER A 84 1.65 -2.38 0.05
C SER A 84 0.97 -3.74 0.06
N LEU A 85 1.74 -4.83 -0.02
CA LEU A 85 1.21 -6.19 -0.05
C LEU A 85 0.58 -6.58 1.29
N THR A 86 1.16 -6.13 2.41
CA THR A 86 0.59 -6.35 3.74
C THR A 86 -0.78 -5.66 3.86
N ILE A 87 -0.86 -4.39 3.49
CA ILE A 87 -2.10 -3.61 3.56
C ILE A 87 -3.14 -4.15 2.59
N PHE A 88 -2.73 -4.50 1.37
CA PHE A 88 -3.61 -5.12 0.38
C PHE A 88 -4.18 -6.45 0.89
N SER A 89 -3.33 -7.31 1.47
CA SER A 89 -3.78 -8.58 2.05
C SER A 89 -4.79 -8.34 3.18
N LEU A 90 -4.51 -7.42 4.11
CA LEU A 90 -5.44 -7.06 5.19
C LEU A 90 -6.75 -6.50 4.65
N PHE A 91 -6.69 -5.63 3.65
CA PHE A 91 -7.84 -5.03 3.00
C PHE A 91 -8.73 -6.10 2.35
N THR A 92 -8.17 -7.04 1.59
CA THR A 92 -8.95 -8.13 0.98
C THR A 92 -9.69 -8.96 2.03
N ILE A 93 -9.05 -9.28 3.16
CA ILE A 93 -9.67 -10.07 4.23
C ILE A 93 -10.81 -9.28 4.91
N LEU A 94 -10.54 -8.02 5.26
CA LEU A 94 -11.44 -7.20 6.07
C LEU A 94 -12.61 -6.65 5.25
N VAL A 95 -12.34 -6.23 4.02
CA VAL A 95 -13.27 -5.50 3.15
C VAL A 95 -13.98 -6.46 2.18
N PHE A 96 -13.29 -7.45 1.62
CA PHE A 96 -13.85 -8.40 0.65
C PHE A 96 -14.19 -9.78 1.27
N LYS A 97 -14.65 -9.80 2.55
CA LYS A 97 -15.04 -10.94 3.44
C LYS A 97 -15.47 -12.29 2.81
N GLY A 98 -14.66 -12.91 1.97
CA GLY A 98 -15.09 -14.08 1.19
C GLY A 98 -14.04 -14.72 0.29
N GLN A 99 -12.89 -14.08 0.04
CA GLN A 99 -11.77 -14.79 -0.58
C GLN A 99 -11.09 -15.68 0.46
N THR A 100 -11.44 -16.96 0.45
CA THR A 100 -10.81 -17.99 1.28
C THR A 100 -9.30 -17.96 1.12
N PHE A 101 -8.56 -17.81 2.21
CA PHE A 101 -7.09 -17.88 2.22
C PHE A 101 -6.66 -19.20 1.61
N HIS A 102 -6.22 -19.16 0.36
CA HIS A 102 -5.59 -20.32 -0.27
C HIS A 102 -4.14 -20.42 0.18
N TRP A 103 -3.63 -21.65 0.20
CA TRP A 103 -2.25 -21.96 0.56
C TRP A 103 -1.22 -21.11 -0.21
N ASN A 104 -1.58 -20.70 -1.44
CA ASN A 104 -0.80 -19.82 -2.30
C ASN A 104 -0.56 -18.42 -1.71
N HIS A 105 -1.45 -17.89 -0.87
CA HIS A 105 -1.23 -16.60 -0.20
C HIS A 105 -0.15 -16.69 0.88
N ILE A 106 -0.09 -17.82 1.58
CA ILE A 106 0.95 -18.09 2.58
C ILE A 106 2.31 -18.21 1.88
N ALA A 107 2.36 -18.96 0.76
CA ALA A 107 3.56 -19.06 -0.07
C ALA A 107 4.02 -17.69 -0.60
N ALA A 108 3.09 -16.85 -1.08
CA ALA A 108 3.40 -15.49 -1.51
C ALA A 108 3.96 -14.63 -0.36
N PHE A 109 3.42 -14.75 0.85
CA PHE A 109 3.91 -14.05 2.04
C PHE A 109 5.35 -14.48 2.40
N VAL A 110 5.64 -15.78 2.32
CA VAL A 110 7.00 -16.30 2.53
C VAL A 110 7.96 -15.76 1.47
N CYS A 111 7.56 -15.71 0.20
CA CYS A 111 8.37 -15.09 -0.86
C CYS A 111 8.67 -13.61 -0.59
N LEU A 112 7.75 -12.86 0.03
CA LEU A 112 8.00 -11.47 0.42
C LEU A 112 8.97 -11.34 1.58
N ILE A 113 8.87 -12.21 2.59
CA ILE A 113 9.84 -12.25 3.68
C ILE A 113 11.24 -12.57 3.14
N LEU A 114 11.34 -13.51 2.18
CA LEU A 114 12.61 -13.83 1.51
C LEU A 114 13.13 -12.64 0.69
N ALA A 115 12.27 -11.91 -0.02
CA ALA A 115 12.66 -10.71 -0.75
C ALA A 115 13.23 -9.63 0.18
N VAL A 116 12.60 -9.40 1.33
CA VAL A 116 13.13 -8.51 2.38
C VAL A 116 14.49 -9.01 2.84
N TYR A 117 14.58 -10.28 3.22
CA TYR A 117 15.83 -10.86 3.69
C TYR A 117 16.98 -10.65 2.69
N PHE A 118 16.78 -10.94 1.40
CA PHE A 118 17.81 -10.76 0.37
C PHE A 118 18.21 -9.31 0.15
N VAL A 119 17.27 -8.36 0.22
CA VAL A 119 17.55 -6.93 0.05
C VAL A 119 18.36 -6.36 1.23
N PHE A 120 18.16 -6.90 2.43
CA PHE A 120 18.88 -6.50 3.64
C PHE A 120 20.09 -7.40 3.96
N MET A 121 20.32 -8.47 3.18
CA MET A 121 21.48 -9.33 3.28
C MET A 121 22.70 -8.61 2.70
N LYS A 122 23.80 -8.61 3.45
CA LYS A 122 25.03 -7.86 3.15
C LYS A 122 25.96 -8.64 2.23
#